data_AF-A0A7R9VIE0-F1
#
_entry.id   AF-A0A7R9VIE0-F1
#
_cell.length_a   1.000
_cell.length_b   1.000
_cell.length_c   1.000
_cell.angle_alpha   90.00
_cell.angle_beta   90.00
_cell.angle_gamma   90.00
#
_symmetry.space_group_name_H-M   'P 1'
#
loop_
_entity.id
_entity.type
_entity.pdbx_description
1 polymer ?
#
loop_
_entity_poly.entity_id
_entity_poly.type
_entity_poly.pdbx_seq_one_letter_code
_entity_poly.pdbx_strand_id
1 'polypeptide(L)'
;GSRTFFRSLEAAIFLFSRVARLPEGSQVLPAICTEERITLGAELEDGTVLRGQNQVSHPPLGDADSCSSHQVDKSQDYDLLPSPIRRVFYISSEGSGFEHEVAPRANPRMLAEVERADALIYGMGSLYTSLCPIVCLDGVGELIA
;
A
#
# COMPACT_ATOMS: atom_id res chain seq x y z
N GLY A 1 11.12 -13.34 3.07
CA GLY A 1 11.32 -14.60 3.79
C GLY A 1 10.28 -15.63 3.38
N SER A 2 9.18 -15.74 4.13
CA SER A 2 8.17 -16.80 3.92
C SER A 2 7.48 -16.77 2.54
N ARG A 3 7.06 -15.59 2.03
CA ARG A 3 6.50 -15.47 0.67
C ARG A 3 7.47 -15.98 -0.40
N THR A 4 8.75 -15.64 -0.30
CA THR A 4 9.80 -16.08 -1.23
C THR A 4 9.96 -17.60 -1.20
N PHE A 5 9.92 -18.20 -0.01
CA PHE A 5 10.05 -19.64 0.18
C PHE A 5 8.88 -20.41 -0.43
N PHE A 6 7.64 -19.99 -0.16
CA PHE A 6 6.44 -20.66 -0.68
C PHE A 6 6.06 -20.23 -2.10
N ARG A 7 6.69 -19.17 -2.63
CA ARG A 7 6.26 -18.48 -3.85
C ARG A 7 4.76 -18.17 -3.87
N SER A 8 4.18 -17.94 -2.69
CA SER A 8 2.75 -17.71 -2.49
C SER A 8 2.57 -16.78 -1.30
N LEU A 9 1.87 -15.66 -1.55
CA LEU A 9 1.52 -14.72 -0.49
C LEU A 9 0.53 -15.36 0.50
N GLU A 10 -0.47 -16.11 0.00
CA GLU A 10 -1.46 -16.78 0.85
C GLU A 10 -0.81 -17.82 1.78
N ALA A 11 0.08 -18.67 1.26
CA ALA A 11 0.79 -19.66 2.09
C ALA A 11 1.66 -18.99 3.17
N ALA A 12 2.28 -17.85 2.83
CA ALA A 12 3.05 -17.07 3.79
C ALA A 12 2.18 -16.46 4.89
N ILE A 13 1.03 -15.91 4.53
CA ILE A 13 0.04 -15.38 5.49
C ILE A 13 -0.46 -16.50 6.40
N PHE A 14 -0.79 -17.67 5.84
CA PHE A 14 -1.24 -18.83 6.60
C PHE A 14 -0.17 -19.29 7.60
N LEU A 15 1.07 -19.49 7.16
CA LEU A 15 2.16 -19.88 8.07
C LEU A 15 2.35 -18.83 9.17
N PHE A 16 2.39 -17.54 8.82
CA PHE A 16 2.56 -16.46 9.78
C PHE A 16 1.43 -16.46 10.81
N SER A 17 0.19 -16.67 10.39
CA SER A 17 -0.99 -16.76 11.27
C SER A 17 -0.86 -17.89 12.30
N ARG A 18 -0.33 -19.05 11.88
CA ARG A 18 -0.09 -20.20 12.78
C ARG A 18 1.06 -19.95 13.75
N VAL A 19 2.15 -19.36 13.27
CA VAL A 19 3.33 -19.05 14.11
C VAL A 19 3.00 -17.95 15.13
N ALA A 20 2.27 -16.92 14.72
CA ALA A 20 1.81 -15.82 15.58
C ALA A 20 0.67 -16.22 16.53
N ARG A 21 0.13 -17.46 16.41
CA ARG A 21 -0.99 -17.97 17.21
C ARG A 21 -2.20 -17.05 17.16
N LEU A 22 -2.57 -16.60 15.97
CA LEU A 22 -3.79 -15.80 15.80
C LEU A 22 -5.01 -16.59 16.28
N PRO A 23 -5.97 -15.94 16.96
CA PRO A 23 -7.18 -16.60 17.44
C PRO A 23 -7.94 -17.31 16.31
N GLU A 24 -8.55 -18.44 16.64
CA GLU A 24 -9.40 -19.17 15.69
C GLU A 24 -10.55 -18.28 15.20
N GLY A 25 -10.87 -18.38 13.91
CA GLY A 25 -11.85 -17.50 13.26
C GLY A 25 -11.29 -16.17 12.74
N SER A 26 -10.06 -15.79 13.10
CA SER A 26 -9.41 -14.59 12.54
C SER A 26 -8.95 -14.83 11.10
N GLN A 27 -9.25 -13.90 10.19
CA GLN A 27 -8.79 -13.94 8.81
C GLN A 27 -7.82 -12.79 8.54
N VAL A 28 -6.73 -13.09 7.82
CA VAL A 28 -5.79 -12.08 7.30
C VAL A 28 -5.78 -12.24 5.80
N LEU A 29 -6.19 -11.20 5.09
CA LEU A 29 -6.35 -11.23 3.63
C LEU A 29 -5.47 -10.15 3.00
N PRO A 30 -4.78 -10.45 1.88
CA PRO A 30 -4.11 -9.41 1.11
C PRO A 30 -5.14 -8.53 0.43
N ALA A 31 -4.89 -7.22 0.36
CA ALA A 31 -5.80 -6.28 -0.28
C ALA A 31 -5.80 -6.40 -1.81
N ILE A 32 -4.67 -6.77 -2.40
CA ILE A 32 -4.50 -6.99 -3.84
C ILE A 32 -3.96 -8.41 -4.06
N CYS A 33 -4.53 -9.15 -5.01
CA CYS A 33 -4.14 -10.52 -5.38
C CYS A 33 -3.46 -10.58 -6.75
N THR A 34 -2.51 -9.67 -7.02
CA THR A 34 -1.71 -9.68 -8.25
C THR A 34 -0.24 -9.96 -7.93
N GLU A 35 0.44 -10.63 -8.86
CA GLU A 35 1.89 -10.79 -8.83
C GLU A 35 2.61 -9.62 -9.50
N GLU A 36 1.85 -8.72 -10.15
CA GLU A 36 2.38 -7.50 -10.75
C GLU A 36 2.97 -6.56 -9.70
N ARG A 37 4.04 -5.88 -10.09
CA ARG A 37 4.66 -4.86 -9.24
C ARG A 37 3.90 -3.56 -9.38
N ILE A 38 3.00 -3.31 -8.43
CA ILE A 38 2.27 -2.05 -8.30
C ILE A 38 2.92 -1.20 -7.23
N THR A 39 3.08 0.09 -7.49
CA THR A 39 3.62 1.07 -6.54
C THR A 39 2.58 2.14 -6.22
N LEU A 40 2.64 2.68 -5.00
CA LEU A 40 1.83 3.83 -4.62
C LEU A 40 2.50 5.12 -5.12
N GLY A 41 1.73 5.99 -5.76
CA GLY A 41 2.12 7.33 -6.15
C GLY A 41 1.29 8.40 -5.44
N ALA A 42 1.82 9.62 -5.39
CA ALA A 42 1.09 10.80 -4.91
C ALA A 42 1.35 11.99 -5.83
N GLU A 43 0.31 12.76 -6.13
CA GLU A 43 0.41 14.06 -6.78
C GLU A 43 0.26 15.15 -5.71
N LEU A 44 1.17 16.11 -5.72
CA LEU A 44 1.12 17.27 -4.84
C LEU A 44 0.37 18.44 -5.49
N GLU A 45 -0.02 19.44 -4.71
CA GLU A 45 -0.75 20.61 -5.24
C GLU A 45 0.06 21.46 -6.24
N ASP A 46 1.39 21.40 -6.19
CA ASP A 46 2.27 22.02 -7.19
C ASP A 46 2.42 21.22 -8.50
N GLY A 47 1.77 20.05 -8.60
CA GLY A 47 1.83 19.15 -9.76
C GLY A 47 3.00 18.15 -9.73
N THR A 48 3.84 18.17 -8.71
CA THR A 48 4.92 17.19 -8.52
C THR A 48 4.35 15.81 -8.25
N VAL A 49 4.92 14.78 -8.88
CA VAL A 49 4.51 13.38 -8.68
C VAL A 49 5.59 12.61 -7.92
N LEU A 50 5.26 12.14 -6.72
CA LEU A 50 6.09 11.28 -5.90
C LEU A 50 5.79 9.81 -6.21
N ARG A 51 6.84 8.99 -6.35
CA ARG A 51 6.71 7.59 -6.79
C ARG A 51 7.26 6.64 -5.73
N GLY A 52 6.40 5.76 -5.24
CA GLY A 52 6.72 4.81 -4.20
C GLY A 52 6.32 5.32 -2.81
N GLN A 53 5.82 4.39 -2.00
CA GLN A 53 5.31 4.67 -0.65
C GLN A 53 6.32 5.43 0.22
N ASN A 54 7.61 5.06 0.15
CA ASN A 54 8.64 5.69 0.97
C ASN A 54 8.88 7.14 0.57
N GLN A 55 8.76 7.51 -0.70
CA GLN A 55 8.93 8.92 -1.10
C GLN A 55 7.79 9.80 -0.58
N VAL A 56 6.60 9.22 -0.38
CA VAL A 56 5.44 9.92 0.18
C VAL A 56 5.56 10.06 1.70
N SER A 57 6.03 9.02 2.40
CA SER A 57 6.11 9.06 3.87
C SER A 57 7.42 9.63 4.40
N HIS A 58 8.50 9.53 3.63
CA HIS A 58 9.88 9.86 3.99
C HIS A 58 10.54 10.54 2.78
N PRO A 59 10.16 11.79 2.48
CA PRO A 59 10.80 12.51 1.39
C PRO A 59 12.32 12.58 1.63
N PRO A 60 13.12 12.43 0.56
CA PRO A 60 14.57 12.49 0.69
C PRO A 60 14.97 13.85 1.27
N LEU A 61 15.81 13.82 2.31
CA LEU A 61 16.47 15.00 2.85
C LEU A 61 17.25 15.68 1.72
N GLY A 62 17.10 16.99 1.57
CA GLY A 62 17.62 17.75 0.44
C GLY A 62 19.11 17.49 0.12
N ASP A 63 19.36 16.63 -0.86
CA ASP A 63 20.35 16.73 -1.95
C ASP A 63 20.22 15.48 -2.82
N ALA A 64 19.97 15.69 -4.12
CA ALA A 64 19.48 14.70 -5.08
C ALA A 64 20.48 13.61 -5.51
N ASP A 65 21.51 13.28 -4.71
CA ASP A 65 22.65 12.47 -5.18
C ASP A 65 23.16 11.37 -4.25
N SER A 66 22.45 11.02 -3.18
CA SER A 66 22.81 9.82 -2.40
C SER A 66 21.92 8.62 -2.74
N CYS A 67 22.30 7.89 -3.79
CA CYS A 67 21.92 6.49 -4.03
C CYS A 67 22.50 5.55 -2.97
N SER A 68 22.38 5.89 -1.69
CA SER A 68 22.72 5.01 -0.58
C SER A 68 21.43 4.39 -0.04
N SER A 69 21.51 3.14 0.39
CA SER A 69 20.38 2.42 0.98
C SER A 69 19.82 3.21 2.18
N HIS A 70 18.83 4.06 1.94
CA HIS A 70 18.19 4.86 2.99
C HIS A 70 17.48 3.89 3.94
N GLN A 71 18.13 3.64 5.06
CA GLN A 71 17.50 2.99 6.20
C GLN A 71 16.44 3.97 6.71
N VAL A 72 15.18 3.61 6.51
CA VAL A 72 14.03 4.42 6.93
C VAL A 72 13.97 4.43 8.46
N ASP A 73 14.34 5.56 9.07
CA ASP A 73 14.20 5.80 10.50
C ASP A 73 13.01 6.72 10.80
N LYS A 74 11.90 6.10 11.22
CA LYS A 74 10.66 6.82 11.57
C LYS A 74 10.75 7.68 12.84
N SER A 75 11.89 7.67 13.54
CA SER A 75 12.14 8.53 14.69
C SER A 75 12.82 9.84 14.33
N GLN A 76 13.26 10.00 13.08
CA GLN A 76 13.86 11.23 12.58
C GLN A 76 12.80 12.15 11.98
N ASP A 77 13.01 13.46 12.17
CA ASP A 77 12.25 14.48 11.46
C ASP A 77 12.70 14.49 10.00
N TYR A 78 11.77 14.13 9.11
CA TYR A 78 11.95 14.27 7.67
C TYR A 78 11.58 15.68 7.23
N ASP A 79 12.19 16.15 6.14
CA ASP A 79 11.78 17.40 5.51
C ASP A 79 10.28 17.35 5.13
N LEU A 80 9.62 18.50 5.20
CA LEU A 80 8.24 18.60 4.74
C LEU A 80 8.19 18.44 3.22
N LEU A 81 7.09 17.88 2.72
CA LEU A 81 6.79 17.90 1.30
C LEU A 81 6.71 19.35 0.80
N PRO A 82 7.16 19.64 -0.45
CA PRO A 82 7.19 21.00 -0.98
C PRO A 82 5.78 21.63 -1.09
N SER A 83 4.74 20.81 -1.22
CA SER A 83 3.34 21.20 -1.14
C SER A 83 2.45 20.05 -0.62
N PRO A 84 1.20 20.32 -0.19
CA PRO A 84 0.29 19.29 0.28
C PRO A 84 0.00 18.22 -0.77
N ILE A 85 -0.30 17.00 -0.31
CA ILE A 85 -0.76 15.92 -1.20
C ILE A 85 -2.16 16.26 -1.69
N ARG A 86 -2.32 16.31 -3.02
CA ARG A 86 -3.58 16.53 -3.72
C ARG A 86 -4.37 15.22 -3.88
N ARG A 87 -3.68 14.14 -4.28
CA ARG A 87 -4.27 12.79 -4.42
C ARG A 87 -3.22 11.68 -4.39
N VAL A 88 -3.65 10.45 -4.10
CA VAL A 88 -2.85 9.22 -4.22
C VAL A 88 -3.46 8.26 -5.23
N PHE A 89 -2.61 7.50 -5.91
CA PHE A 89 -3.01 6.55 -6.95
C PHE A 89 -1.99 5.42 -7.08
N TYR A 90 -2.37 4.35 -7.76
CA TYR A 90 -1.46 3.24 -8.04
C TYR A 90 -0.80 3.42 -9.41
N ILE A 91 0.47 3.01 -9.50
CA ILE A 91 1.27 3.06 -10.72
C ILE A 91 1.71 1.64 -11.06
N SER A 92 1.55 1.26 -12.33
CA SER A 92 2.11 0.02 -12.88
C SER A 92 3.20 0.32 -13.91
N SER A 93 4.20 -0.55 -13.96
CA SER A 93 5.29 -0.52 -14.94
C SER A 93 5.15 -1.59 -16.03
N GLU A 94 3.99 -2.24 -16.15
CA GLU A 94 3.74 -3.34 -17.10
C GLU A 94 3.75 -2.88 -18.57
N GLY A 95 4.27 -3.76 -19.44
CA GLY A 95 4.01 -3.80 -20.89
C GLY A 95 4.68 -2.76 -21.78
N SER A 96 4.96 -1.54 -21.31
CA SER A 96 5.35 -0.42 -22.20
C SER A 96 6.68 0.27 -21.86
N GLY A 97 7.29 -0.05 -20.72
CA GLY A 97 8.43 0.71 -20.18
C GLY A 97 8.05 2.12 -19.66
N PHE A 98 6.79 2.55 -19.85
CA PHE A 98 6.24 3.76 -19.29
C PHE A 98 5.36 3.42 -18.09
N GLU A 99 5.62 4.12 -16.98
CA GLU A 99 4.77 4.07 -15.80
C GLU A 99 3.44 4.75 -16.08
N HIS A 100 2.34 4.06 -15.76
CA HIS A 100 0.98 4.58 -15.94
C HIS A 100 0.13 4.35 -14.70
N GLU A 101 -0.85 5.22 -14.50
CA GLU A 101 -1.83 5.11 -13.42
C GLU A 101 -2.76 3.91 -13.67
N VAL A 102 -3.02 3.15 -12.62
CA VAL A 102 -3.88 1.97 -12.63
C VAL A 102 -4.84 1.98 -11.44
N ALA A 103 -5.99 1.32 -11.60
CA ALA A 103 -6.93 1.05 -10.53
C ALA A 103 -6.95 -0.47 -10.27
N PRO A 104 -6.09 -0.99 -9.39
CA PRO A 104 -6.03 -2.43 -9.15
C PRO A 104 -7.30 -2.90 -8.43
N ARG A 105 -7.85 -3.99 -8.92
CA ARG A 105 -9.00 -4.65 -8.32
C ARG A 105 -8.64 -5.21 -6.95
N ALA A 106 -9.48 -4.90 -5.96
CA ALA A 106 -9.34 -5.48 -4.63
C ALA A 106 -9.54 -7.00 -4.65
N ASN A 107 -8.94 -7.67 -3.67
CA ASN A 107 -9.13 -9.10 -3.45
C ASN A 107 -10.63 -9.42 -3.28
N PRO A 108 -11.23 -10.26 -4.15
CA PRO A 108 -12.65 -10.60 -4.04
C PRO A 108 -13.05 -11.22 -2.69
N ARG A 109 -12.12 -11.94 -2.03
CA ARG A 109 -12.37 -12.46 -0.68
C ARG A 109 -12.43 -11.34 0.35
N MET A 110 -11.56 -10.33 0.24
CA MET A 110 -11.63 -9.15 1.11
C MET A 110 -12.98 -8.44 0.94
N LEU A 111 -13.41 -8.22 -0.31
CA LEU A 111 -14.71 -7.59 -0.58
C LEU A 111 -15.86 -8.38 0.03
N ALA A 112 -15.87 -9.71 -0.12
CA ALA A 112 -16.93 -10.55 0.46
C ALA A 112 -16.97 -10.52 2.00
N GLU A 113 -15.83 -10.36 2.67
CA GLU A 113 -15.78 -10.21 4.13
C GLU A 113 -16.19 -8.80 4.59
N VAL A 114 -15.83 -7.76 3.83
CA VAL A 114 -16.28 -6.38 4.07
C VAL A 114 -17.79 -6.27 3.93
N GLU A 115 -18.38 -6.90 2.89
CA GLU A 115 -19.84 -6.91 2.66
C GLU A 115 -20.62 -7.56 3.81
N ARG A 116 -20.03 -8.57 4.47
CA ARG A 116 -20.64 -9.29 5.59
C ARG A 116 -20.37 -8.66 6.95
N ALA A 117 -19.48 -7.68 7.03
CA ALA A 117 -19.04 -7.11 8.30
C ALA A 117 -20.14 -6.23 8.90
N ASP A 118 -20.42 -6.42 10.19
CA ASP A 118 -21.34 -5.54 10.93
C ASP A 118 -20.74 -4.14 11.19
N ALA A 119 -19.41 -4.05 11.18
CA ALA A 119 -18.68 -2.81 11.41
C ALA A 119 -17.30 -2.84 10.72
N LEU A 120 -16.89 -1.68 10.21
CA LEU A 120 -15.56 -1.46 9.65
C LEU A 120 -14.73 -0.61 10.61
N ILE A 121 -13.53 -1.08 10.93
CA ILE A 121 -12.58 -0.37 11.78
C ILE A 121 -11.41 0.10 10.93
N TYR A 122 -11.26 1.40 10.79
CA TYR A 122 -10.05 1.99 10.21
C TYR A 122 -8.95 2.02 11.27
N GLY A 123 -7.90 1.24 11.04
CA GLY A 123 -6.77 1.14 11.96
C GLY A 123 -6.01 2.46 12.11
N MET A 124 -5.23 2.56 13.18
CA MET A 124 -4.28 3.67 13.34
C MET A 124 -3.17 3.57 12.29
N GLY A 125 -2.82 4.69 11.66
CA GLY A 125 -1.80 4.71 10.63
C GLY A 125 -1.81 5.99 9.81
N SER A 126 -0.92 6.04 8.82
CA SER A 126 -0.87 7.14 7.87
C SER A 126 -2.13 7.13 6.99
N LEU A 127 -2.76 8.30 6.84
CA LEU A 127 -3.88 8.44 5.91
C LEU A 127 -3.46 8.03 4.50
N TYR A 128 -2.43 8.66 3.95
CA TYR A 128 -2.02 8.49 2.55
C TYR A 128 -1.30 7.18 2.24
N THR A 129 -0.55 6.63 3.20
CA THR A 129 0.30 5.45 2.97
C THR A 129 -0.15 4.19 3.73
N SER A 130 -1.31 4.22 4.39
CA SER A 130 -1.88 3.04 5.06
C SER A 130 -3.38 2.89 4.79
N LEU A 131 -4.18 3.95 4.94
CA LEU A 131 -5.64 3.87 4.76
C LEU A 131 -6.06 4.05 3.31
N CYS A 132 -5.65 5.16 2.67
CA CYS A 132 -5.99 5.45 1.29
C CYS A 132 -5.62 4.33 0.31
N PRO A 133 -4.45 3.66 0.40
CA PRO A 133 -4.10 2.56 -0.50
C PRO A 133 -5.10 1.39 -0.47
N ILE A 134 -5.84 1.21 0.63
CA ILE A 134 -6.88 0.18 0.71
C ILE A 134 -8.20 0.69 0.12
N VAL A 135 -8.57 1.93 0.45
CA VAL A 135 -9.85 2.53 0.07
C VAL A 135 -9.92 2.87 -1.42
N CYS A 136 -8.79 3.24 -2.04
CA CYS A 136 -8.74 3.57 -3.47
C CYS A 136 -8.63 2.37 -4.41
N LEU A 137 -8.72 1.14 -3.88
CA LEU A 137 -8.79 -0.06 -4.71
C LEU A 137 -10.15 -0.15 -5.40
N ASP A 138 -10.13 -0.62 -6.63
CA ASP A 138 -11.35 -0.83 -7.41
C ASP A 138 -12.27 -1.84 -6.71
N GLY A 139 -13.49 -1.39 -6.40
CA GLY A 139 -14.53 -2.12 -5.68
C GLY A 139 -14.59 -1.90 -4.17
N VAL A 140 -13.60 -1.27 -3.54
CA VAL A 140 -13.63 -1.03 -2.08
C VAL A 140 -14.47 0.20 -1.76
N GLY A 141 -14.22 1.32 -2.44
CA GLY A 141 -14.94 2.57 -2.21
C GLY A 141 -16.44 2.44 -2.41
N GLU A 142 -16.86 1.72 -3.45
CA GLU A 142 -18.26 1.45 -3.77
C GLU A 142 -18.94 0.56 -2.73
N LEU A 143 -18.19 -0.33 -2.09
CA LEU A 143 -18.71 -1.28 -1.13
C LEU A 143 -18.95 -0.67 0.26
N ILE A 144 -18.17 0.35 0.62
CA ILE A 144 -18.21 0.96 1.96
C ILE A 144 -19.08 2.23 2.03
N ALA A 145 -19.54 2.76 0.89
CA ALA A 145 -20.33 3.99 0.78
C ALA A 145 -21.84 3.72 0.96
#